data_AF-A0A7C2L5U2-F1
#
_entry.id   AF-A0A7C2L5U2-F1
#
_cell.length_a   1.000
_cell.length_b   1.000
_cell.length_c   1.000
_cell.angle_alpha   90.00
_cell.angle_beta   90.00
_cell.angle_gamma   90.00
#
_symmetry.space_group_name_H-M   'P 1'
#
loop_
_entity.id
_entity.type
_entity.pdbx_description
1 polymer ?
#
loop_
_entity_poly.entity_id
_entity_poly.type
_entity_poly.pdbx_seq_one_letter_code
_entity_poly.pdbx_strand_id
1 'polypeptide(L)'
;MTRIEGDGIFALLEIEEGRDAMGFWEKEREESANLSSRAPEASPESSEQESGLLQRFKRAVARTRQTLIERFQDLAQGKRAIDPALLEELEETLLATDMGPRTVMELLEKARVALDREALRDMGALKGFLQSELLALLRNALRSQSPLTEERLRRSDVRPYVILVVGVNGTGKTTTIGKLAYRLKRQGFSVLLCGADTFRAAATDQLEIWAERAGVPMIGQQPGAD
;
A
#
# COMPACT_ATOMS: atom_id res chain seq x y z
N MET A 1 -10.88 -0.73 -32.53
CA MET A 1 -9.89 -1.82 -32.44
C MET A 1 -8.77 -1.36 -31.50
N THR A 2 -9.05 -1.28 -30.21
CA THR A 2 -8.39 -2.19 -29.25
C THR A 2 -9.38 -2.61 -28.16
N ARG A 3 -9.43 -3.92 -27.96
CA ARG A 3 -10.30 -4.67 -27.06
C ARG A 3 -9.69 -4.60 -25.65
N ILE A 4 -10.36 -3.94 -24.71
CA ILE A 4 -10.01 -4.03 -23.29
C ILE A 4 -10.75 -5.26 -22.76
N GLU A 5 -10.10 -6.42 -22.87
CA GLU A 5 -10.48 -7.61 -22.12
C GLU A 5 -9.81 -7.53 -20.76
N GLY A 6 -10.60 -7.43 -19.70
CA GLY A 6 -10.12 -7.43 -18.34
C GLY A 6 -11.26 -7.14 -17.36
N ASP A 7 -11.78 -8.20 -16.75
CA ASP A 7 -12.80 -8.14 -15.68
C ASP A 7 -12.31 -7.26 -14.53
N GLY A 8 -12.82 -6.02 -14.50
CA GLY A 8 -12.50 -5.00 -13.51
C GLY A 8 -13.59 -4.91 -12.46
N ILE A 9 -13.19 -4.91 -11.19
CA ILE A 9 -14.02 -4.39 -10.10
C ILE A 9 -13.82 -2.90 -10.09
N PHE A 10 -14.89 -2.13 -10.20
CA PHE A 10 -14.84 -0.69 -10.03
C PHE A 10 -15.42 -0.35 -8.65
N ALA A 11 -14.81 0.58 -7.94
CA ALA A 11 -15.39 1.19 -6.76
C ALA A 11 -15.07 2.67 -6.82
N LEU A 12 -16.07 3.51 -6.61
CA LEU A 12 -15.93 4.96 -6.47
C LEU A 12 -16.03 5.24 -4.97
N LEU A 13 -14.93 5.67 -4.35
CA LEU A 13 -14.97 6.27 -3.03
C LEU A 13 -15.30 7.74 -3.19
N GLU A 14 -16.40 8.21 -2.62
CA GLU A 14 -16.71 9.64 -2.56
C GLU A 14 -16.30 10.19 -1.19
N ILE A 15 -15.41 11.18 -1.22
CA ILE A 15 -14.90 11.89 -0.05
C ILE A 15 -15.40 13.33 -0.14
N GLU A 16 -16.34 13.69 0.72
CA GLU A 16 -16.81 15.07 0.92
C GLU A 16 -16.31 15.63 2.26
N GLU A 17 -15.87 16.90 2.23
CA GLU A 17 -15.93 17.77 3.41
C GLU A 17 -17.32 18.40 3.40
N GLY A 18 -18.06 18.20 4.49
CA GLY A 18 -19.51 18.34 4.49
C GLY A 18 -20.02 19.66 3.90
N ARG A 19 -20.97 19.52 2.98
CA ARG A 19 -22.25 20.25 2.88
C ARG A 19 -23.09 19.64 1.75
N ASP A 20 -24.37 19.43 2.05
CA ASP A 20 -25.49 19.12 1.14
C ASP A 20 -25.80 17.68 0.71
N ALA A 21 -26.18 16.86 1.70
CA ALA A 21 -27.19 15.80 1.53
C ALA A 21 -28.58 16.27 2.02
N MET A 22 -29.05 17.44 1.55
CA MET A 22 -30.12 18.22 2.21
C MET A 22 -31.50 17.57 2.39
N GLY A 23 -31.84 16.46 1.72
CA GLY A 23 -33.19 15.88 1.83
C GLY A 23 -33.37 14.84 2.94
N PHE A 24 -32.30 14.16 3.35
CA PHE A 24 -32.42 12.96 4.20
C PHE A 24 -32.14 13.26 5.69
N TRP A 25 -31.42 14.34 5.97
CA TRP A 25 -30.86 14.66 7.30
C TRP A 25 -31.62 15.73 8.10
N GLU A 26 -32.86 16.06 7.73
CA GLU A 26 -33.64 17.06 8.47
C GLU A 26 -34.18 16.50 9.81
N LYS A 27 -34.27 15.16 9.94
CA LYS A 27 -34.87 14.50 11.11
C LYS A 27 -33.94 14.25 12.31
N GLU A 28 -32.62 14.27 12.14
CA GLU A 28 -31.64 14.01 13.21
C GLU A 28 -30.96 15.29 13.76
N ARG A 29 -31.29 16.45 13.19
CA ARG A 29 -30.70 17.75 13.57
C ARG A 29 -31.14 18.29 14.92
N GLU A 30 -32.24 17.81 15.49
CA GLU A 30 -32.70 18.28 16.81
C GLU A 30 -31.92 17.65 17.98
N GLU A 31 -31.37 16.43 17.84
CA GLU A 31 -30.68 15.75 18.95
C GLU A 31 -29.20 16.17 19.11
N SER A 32 -28.53 16.56 18.03
CA SER A 32 -27.07 16.81 18.06
C SER A 32 -26.66 18.22 18.49
N ALA A 33 -27.61 19.16 18.62
CA ALA A 33 -27.31 20.57 18.92
C ALA A 33 -26.71 20.79 20.33
N ASN A 34 -26.71 19.79 21.22
CA ASN A 34 -26.29 19.95 22.61
C ASN A 34 -24.82 19.56 22.91
N LEU A 35 -24.03 19.10 21.91
CA LEU A 35 -22.72 18.48 22.18
C LEU A 35 -21.47 19.19 21.59
N SER A 36 -21.61 20.36 20.97
CA SER A 36 -20.48 21.02 20.29
C SER A 36 -19.92 22.21 21.09
N SER A 37 -19.10 21.93 22.10
CA SER A 37 -18.13 22.90 22.62
C SER A 37 -16.88 22.22 23.19
N ARG A 38 -16.01 21.70 22.31
CA ARG A 38 -14.57 21.58 22.58
C ARG A 38 -13.80 21.24 21.30
N ALA A 39 -12.85 22.09 20.93
CA ALA A 39 -11.86 21.81 19.89
C ALA A 39 -10.87 20.73 20.38
N PRO A 40 -10.40 19.81 19.53
CA PRO A 40 -9.49 18.76 19.96
C PRO A 40 -8.04 19.28 20.00
N GLU A 41 -7.43 19.22 21.18
CA GLU A 41 -5.98 19.22 21.36
C GLU A 41 -5.39 17.88 20.88
N ALA A 42 -4.22 17.91 20.24
CA ALA A 42 -3.53 16.72 19.75
C ALA A 42 -3.08 15.82 20.92
N SER A 43 -3.57 14.58 20.95
CA SER A 43 -3.33 13.61 22.03
C SER A 43 -2.15 12.65 21.74
N PRO A 44 -1.59 11.98 22.79
CA PRO A 44 -0.39 11.12 22.70
C PRO A 44 -0.52 9.84 21.85
N GLU A 45 -1.74 9.49 21.40
CA GLU A 45 -2.07 8.22 20.73
C GLU A 45 -1.36 8.00 19.39
N SER A 46 -0.92 9.07 18.72
CA SER A 46 -0.26 9.00 17.40
C SER A 46 1.07 8.23 17.44
N SER A 47 1.87 8.45 18.48
CA SER A 47 3.20 7.83 18.66
C SER A 47 3.15 6.32 18.95
N GLU A 48 2.18 5.86 19.73
CA GLU A 48 1.98 4.44 20.04
C GLU A 48 1.47 3.68 18.80
N GLN A 49 0.61 4.31 18.00
CA GLN A 49 0.08 3.72 16.76
C GLN A 49 1.17 3.55 15.69
N GLU A 50 2.11 4.49 15.55
CA GLU A 50 3.25 4.38 14.63
C GLU A 50 4.19 3.23 15.01
N SER A 51 4.48 3.07 16.32
CA SER A 51 5.30 1.96 16.81
C SER A 51 4.65 0.60 16.51
N GLY A 52 3.33 0.50 16.66
CA GLY A 52 2.56 -0.71 16.36
C GLY A 52 2.47 -1.03 14.87
N LEU A 53 2.32 -0.01 14.00
CA LEU A 53 2.34 -0.18 12.55
C LEU A 53 3.68 -0.71 12.05
N LEU A 54 4.79 -0.12 12.52
CA LEU A 54 6.13 -0.54 12.17
C LEU A 54 6.41 -1.97 12.66
N GLN A 55 5.95 -2.33 13.86
CA GLN A 55 6.12 -3.69 14.38
C GLN A 55 5.33 -4.73 13.58
N ARG A 56 4.08 -4.41 13.19
CA ARG A 56 3.29 -5.27 12.28
C ARG A 56 3.96 -5.42 10.93
N PHE A 57 4.49 -4.34 10.37
CA PHE A 57 5.25 -4.38 9.12
C PHE A 57 6.50 -5.26 9.24
N LYS A 58 7.32 -5.06 10.28
CA LYS A 58 8.50 -5.89 10.56
C LYS A 58 8.15 -7.38 10.66
N ARG A 59 7.02 -7.72 11.30
CA ARG A 59 6.52 -9.09 11.41
C ARG A 59 6.09 -9.65 10.05
N ALA A 60 5.39 -8.86 9.24
CA ALA A 60 4.93 -9.27 7.91
C ALA A 60 6.08 -9.59 6.95
N VAL A 61 7.19 -8.84 7.04
CA VAL A 61 8.39 -9.06 6.19
C VAL A 61 9.43 -9.98 6.83
N ALA A 62 9.18 -10.51 8.02
CA ALA A 62 10.17 -11.26 8.80
C ALA A 62 10.70 -12.49 8.06
N ARG A 63 9.81 -13.24 7.40
CA ARG A 63 10.18 -14.45 6.65
C ARG A 63 11.12 -14.13 5.48
N THR A 64 10.76 -13.16 4.65
CA THR A 64 11.60 -12.69 3.53
C THR A 64 12.95 -12.18 4.01
N ARG A 65 12.96 -11.38 5.09
CA ARG A 65 14.19 -10.88 5.71
C ARG A 65 15.07 -12.03 6.21
N GLN A 66 14.50 -13.04 6.86
CA GLN A 66 15.25 -14.16 7.40
C GLN A 66 15.92 -14.95 6.26
N THR A 67 15.18 -15.30 5.21
CA THR A 67 15.73 -16.01 4.04
C THR A 67 16.86 -15.23 3.36
N LEU A 68 16.73 -13.91 3.22
CA LEU A 68 17.80 -13.07 2.66
C LEU A 68 19.05 -13.03 3.57
N ILE A 69 18.86 -12.96 4.89
CA ILE A 69 19.99 -12.91 5.84
C ILE A 69 20.73 -14.25 5.85
N GLU A 70 20.02 -15.38 5.88
CA GLU A 70 20.61 -16.73 5.88
C GLU A 70 21.45 -16.93 4.62
N ARG A 71 20.88 -16.69 3.44
CA ARG A 71 21.62 -16.85 2.17
C ARG A 71 22.84 -15.93 2.09
N PHE A 72 22.73 -14.70 2.59
CA PHE A 72 23.87 -13.78 2.63
C PHE A 72 24.95 -14.23 3.64
N GLN A 73 24.55 -14.84 4.76
CA GLN A 73 25.49 -15.41 5.73
C GLN A 73 26.22 -16.61 5.15
N ASP A 74 25.54 -17.48 4.40
CA ASP A 74 26.14 -18.63 3.73
C ASP A 74 27.21 -18.19 2.73
N LEU A 75 26.93 -17.16 1.93
CA LEU A 75 27.91 -16.53 1.04
C LEU A 75 29.13 -15.97 1.81
N ALA A 76 28.91 -15.44 3.02
CA ALA A 76 29.96 -14.83 3.83
C ALA A 76 30.83 -15.85 4.60
N GLN A 77 30.29 -17.01 4.97
CA GLN A 77 31.00 -18.04 5.75
C GLN A 77 32.21 -18.62 5.01
N GLY A 78 32.21 -18.58 3.67
CA GLY A 78 33.31 -19.08 2.85
C GLY A 78 34.59 -18.24 2.87
N LYS A 79 34.64 -17.09 3.56
CA LYS A 79 35.75 -16.10 3.49
C LYS A 79 36.20 -15.82 2.05
N ARG A 80 35.25 -15.79 1.12
CA ARG A 80 35.54 -15.52 -0.29
C ARG A 80 35.91 -14.05 -0.42
N ALA A 81 36.96 -13.78 -1.19
CA ALA A 81 37.18 -12.42 -1.69
C ALA A 81 35.90 -11.98 -2.41
N ILE A 82 35.57 -10.70 -2.30
CA ILE A 82 34.49 -10.16 -3.13
C ILE A 82 35.03 -10.14 -4.55
N ASP A 83 34.57 -11.07 -5.38
CA ASP A 83 35.03 -11.28 -6.73
C ASP A 83 33.82 -11.45 -7.68
N PRO A 84 34.04 -11.49 -9.00
CA PRO A 84 32.95 -11.66 -9.95
C PRO A 84 32.12 -12.93 -9.73
N ALA A 85 32.73 -14.03 -9.27
CA ALA A 85 32.03 -15.29 -9.01
C ALA A 85 31.07 -15.17 -7.82
N LEU A 86 31.47 -14.47 -6.76
CA LEU A 86 30.59 -14.17 -5.63
C LEU A 86 29.39 -13.33 -6.06
N LEU A 87 29.59 -12.36 -6.96
CA LEU A 87 28.49 -11.53 -7.46
C LEU A 87 27.50 -12.33 -8.33
N GLU A 88 27.97 -13.35 -9.03
CA GLU A 88 27.10 -14.29 -9.79
C GLU A 88 26.26 -15.16 -8.84
N GLU A 89 26.85 -15.71 -7.78
CA GLU A 89 26.06 -16.46 -6.78
C GLU A 89 25.06 -15.57 -6.03
N LEU A 90 25.41 -14.29 -5.82
CA LEU A 90 24.50 -13.30 -5.27
C LEU A 90 23.35 -13.00 -6.23
N GLU A 91 23.58 -12.99 -7.55
CA GLU A 91 22.55 -12.84 -8.57
C GLU A 91 21.47 -13.91 -8.44
N GLU A 92 21.88 -15.18 -8.44
CA GLU A 92 20.98 -16.32 -8.27
C GLU A 92 20.18 -16.21 -6.97
N THR A 93 20.85 -15.82 -5.89
CA THR A 93 20.25 -15.61 -4.58
C THR A 93 19.17 -14.54 -4.61
N LEU A 94 19.44 -13.38 -5.22
CA LEU A 94 18.49 -12.27 -5.29
C LEU A 94 17.29 -12.62 -6.18
N LEU A 95 17.53 -13.26 -7.32
CA LEU A 95 16.46 -13.75 -8.22
C LEU A 95 15.54 -14.75 -7.52
N ALA A 96 16.08 -15.63 -6.68
CA ALA A 96 15.30 -16.59 -5.90
C ALA A 96 14.41 -15.95 -4.81
N THR A 97 14.51 -14.64 -4.57
CA THR A 97 13.71 -13.89 -3.59
C THR A 97 12.61 -13.03 -4.21
N ASP A 98 12.12 -13.42 -5.39
CA ASP A 98 11.10 -12.71 -6.16
C ASP A 98 11.53 -11.30 -6.61
N MET A 99 12.84 -11.04 -6.65
CA MET A 99 13.36 -9.80 -7.24
C MET A 99 13.41 -9.92 -8.76
N GLY A 100 12.83 -8.94 -9.44
CA GLY A 100 12.83 -8.91 -10.90
C GLY A 100 14.24 -8.80 -11.50
N PRO A 101 14.51 -9.46 -12.64
CA PRO A 101 15.86 -9.52 -13.22
C PRO A 101 16.43 -8.14 -13.55
N ARG A 102 15.60 -7.20 -13.98
CA ARG A 102 16.03 -5.81 -14.23
C ARG A 102 16.61 -5.16 -12.98
N THR A 103 15.95 -5.31 -11.84
CA THR A 103 16.37 -4.75 -10.55
C THR A 103 17.67 -5.39 -10.08
N VAL A 104 17.79 -6.72 -10.21
CA VAL A 104 18.99 -7.46 -9.80
C VAL A 104 20.19 -7.07 -10.67
N MET A 105 20.02 -7.02 -12.00
CA MET A 105 21.08 -6.59 -12.92
C MET A 105 21.54 -5.17 -12.64
N GLU A 106 20.62 -4.21 -12.43
CA GLU A 106 20.98 -2.83 -12.11
C GLU A 106 21.77 -2.75 -10.79
N LEU A 107 21.35 -3.51 -9.78
CA LEU A 107 22.00 -3.53 -8.47
C LEU A 107 23.42 -4.12 -8.54
N LEU A 108 23.58 -5.25 -9.23
CA LEU A 108 24.86 -5.94 -9.32
C LEU A 108 25.85 -5.22 -10.23
N GLU A 109 25.39 -4.54 -11.27
CA GLU A 109 26.28 -3.71 -12.10
C GLU A 109 26.90 -2.58 -11.28
N LYS A 110 26.11 -1.93 -10.43
CA LYS A 110 26.65 -0.93 -9.49
C LYS A 110 27.61 -1.55 -8.49
N ALA A 111 27.35 -2.77 -8.02
CA ALA A 111 28.25 -3.49 -7.13
C ALA A 111 29.58 -3.84 -7.81
N ARG A 112 29.56 -4.24 -9.08
CA ARG A 112 30.78 -4.48 -9.89
C ARG A 112 31.62 -3.22 -10.02
N VAL A 113 30.99 -2.10 -10.40
CA VAL A 113 31.69 -0.80 -10.49
C VAL A 113 32.27 -0.36 -9.13
N ALA A 114 31.57 -0.62 -8.03
CA ALA A 114 32.07 -0.33 -6.69
C ALA A 114 33.23 -1.26 -6.28
N LEU A 115 33.19 -2.53 -6.70
CA LEU A 115 34.26 -3.49 -6.50
C LEU A 115 35.53 -3.08 -7.24
N ASP A 116 35.41 -2.71 -8.52
CA ASP A 116 36.53 -2.25 -9.37
C ASP A 116 37.21 -1.00 -8.82
N ARG A 117 36.49 -0.21 -8.00
CA ARG A 117 37.00 0.98 -7.31
C ARG A 117 37.55 0.68 -5.90
N GLU A 118 37.71 -0.59 -5.55
CA GLU A 118 38.17 -1.06 -4.23
C GLU A 118 37.31 -0.55 -3.05
N ALA A 119 36.05 -0.20 -3.31
CA ALA A 119 35.13 0.33 -2.30
C ALA A 119 34.48 -0.78 -1.44
N LEU A 120 34.50 -2.03 -1.91
CA LEU A 120 33.88 -3.19 -1.25
C LEU A 120 34.96 -4.08 -0.61
N ARG A 121 35.31 -3.78 0.64
CA ARG A 121 36.43 -4.43 1.35
C ARG A 121 36.05 -5.74 2.05
N ASP A 122 34.80 -5.87 2.45
CA ASP A 122 34.29 -7.03 3.16
C ASP A 122 32.78 -7.21 2.92
N MET A 123 32.25 -8.35 3.37
CA MET A 123 30.83 -8.69 3.22
C MET A 123 29.89 -7.68 3.91
N GLY A 124 30.35 -7.00 4.96
CA GLY A 124 29.60 -5.93 5.61
C GLY A 124 29.48 -4.69 4.72
N ALA A 125 30.57 -4.30 4.06
CA ALA A 125 30.60 -3.23 3.07
C ALA A 125 29.71 -3.55 1.87
N LEU A 126 29.77 -4.78 1.33
CA LEU A 126 28.87 -5.24 0.26
C LEU A 126 27.40 -5.16 0.70
N LYS A 127 27.07 -5.67 1.90
CA LYS A 127 25.70 -5.60 2.43
C LYS A 127 25.21 -4.16 2.56
N GLY A 128 26.02 -3.27 3.14
CA GLY A 128 25.67 -1.87 3.32
C GLY A 128 25.48 -1.15 1.98
N PHE A 129 26.35 -1.44 1.01
CA PHE A 129 26.24 -0.94 -0.36
C PHE A 129 24.92 -1.36 -1.00
N LEU A 130 24.60 -2.66 -1.02
CA LEU A 130 23.34 -3.17 -1.60
C LEU A 130 22.10 -2.57 -0.92
N GLN A 131 22.12 -2.42 0.41
CA GLN A 131 21.02 -1.77 1.14
C GLN A 131 20.83 -0.31 0.71
N SER A 132 21.92 0.43 0.53
CA SER A 132 21.87 1.83 0.10
C SER A 132 21.32 1.98 -1.31
N GLU A 133 21.73 1.12 -2.23
CA GLU A 133 21.26 1.10 -3.62
C GLU A 133 19.78 0.68 -3.72
N LEU A 134 19.36 -0.35 -2.98
CA LEU A 134 17.95 -0.74 -2.92
C LEU A 134 17.07 0.38 -2.34
N LEU A 135 17.55 1.09 -1.32
CA LEU A 135 16.84 2.23 -0.77
C LEU A 135 16.75 3.39 -1.78
N ALA A 136 17.80 3.63 -2.56
CA ALA A 136 17.80 4.63 -3.61
C ALA A 136 16.78 4.28 -4.71
N LEU A 137 16.74 3.01 -5.15
CA LEU A 137 15.75 2.51 -6.11
C LEU A 137 14.32 2.73 -5.62
N LEU A 138 14.02 2.35 -4.37
CA LEU A 138 12.70 2.56 -3.76
C LEU A 138 12.33 4.06 -3.69
N ARG A 139 13.28 4.92 -3.28
CA ARG A 139 13.05 6.37 -3.22
C ARG A 139 12.75 6.96 -4.61
N ASN A 140 13.48 6.52 -5.63
CA ASN A 140 13.24 6.98 -7.00
C ASN A 140 11.88 6.53 -7.52
N ALA A 141 11.49 5.28 -7.25
CA ALA A 141 10.16 4.77 -7.61
C ALA A 141 9.02 5.53 -6.89
N LEU A 142 9.25 6.02 -5.67
CA LEU A 142 8.28 6.83 -4.93
C LEU A 142 8.17 8.27 -5.44
N ARG A 143 9.23 8.85 -6.02
CA ARG A 143 9.21 10.23 -6.54
C ARG A 143 8.26 10.43 -7.71
N SER A 144 8.11 9.40 -8.55
CA SER A 144 7.17 9.43 -9.68
C SER A 144 5.73 9.13 -9.27
N GLN A 145 5.49 8.80 -8.01
CA GLN A 145 4.17 8.53 -7.49
C GLN A 145 3.65 9.69 -6.65
N SER A 146 2.35 9.92 -6.75
CA SER A 146 1.66 10.81 -5.83
C SER A 146 0.94 9.97 -4.77
N PRO A 147 1.52 9.80 -3.57
CA PRO A 147 0.90 8.99 -2.54
C PRO A 147 -0.46 9.58 -2.13
N LEU A 148 -1.41 8.68 -1.85
CA LEU A 148 -2.70 9.03 -1.28
C LEU A 148 -2.52 9.32 0.22
N THR A 149 -2.14 10.55 0.56
CA THR A 149 -1.99 11.00 1.94
C THR A 149 -3.23 11.76 2.41
N GLU A 150 -3.45 11.77 3.72
CA GLU A 150 -4.53 12.56 4.33
C GLU A 150 -4.41 14.05 4.00
N GLU A 151 -3.21 14.61 4.09
CA GLU A 151 -2.92 16.00 3.73
C GLU A 151 -3.32 16.30 2.28
N ARG A 152 -3.01 15.39 1.35
CA ARG A 152 -3.37 15.54 -0.07
C ARG A 152 -4.88 15.46 -0.27
N LEU A 153 -5.56 14.55 0.42
CA LEU A 153 -7.02 14.43 0.35
C LEU A 153 -7.71 15.71 0.85
N ARG A 154 -7.26 16.25 1.99
CA ARG A 154 -7.82 17.50 2.56
C ARG A 154 -7.58 18.71 1.66
N ARG A 155 -6.37 18.85 1.11
CA ARG A 155 -6.01 19.97 0.22
C ARG A 155 -6.56 19.88 -1.19
N SER A 156 -7.15 18.76 -1.59
CA SER A 156 -7.70 18.63 -2.93
C SER A 156 -8.91 19.56 -3.06
N ASP A 157 -9.04 20.28 -4.18
CA ASP A 157 -10.25 21.04 -4.51
C ASP A 157 -11.32 20.18 -5.21
N VAL A 158 -11.00 18.91 -5.51
CA VAL A 158 -11.92 17.97 -6.18
C VAL A 158 -12.81 17.33 -5.12
N ARG A 159 -14.12 17.50 -5.27
CA ARG A 159 -15.15 16.86 -4.45
C ARG A 159 -16.26 16.32 -5.38
N PRO A 160 -16.60 15.02 -5.31
CA PRO A 160 -15.95 14.00 -4.47
C PRO A 160 -14.54 13.61 -4.96
N TYR A 161 -13.63 13.27 -4.03
CA TYR A 161 -12.35 12.69 -4.41
C TYR A 161 -12.53 11.20 -4.72
N VAL A 162 -12.51 10.85 -6.01
CA VAL A 162 -12.78 9.50 -6.50
C VAL A 162 -11.53 8.61 -6.48
N ILE A 163 -11.60 7.46 -5.81
CA ILE A 163 -10.56 6.42 -5.83
C ILE A 163 -11.09 5.17 -6.52
N LEU A 164 -10.54 4.85 -7.69
CA LEU A 164 -10.83 3.63 -8.43
C LEU A 164 -9.80 2.54 -8.15
N VAL A 165 -10.26 1.36 -7.68
CA VAL A 165 -9.38 0.22 -7.34
C VAL A 165 -9.48 -0.87 -8.41
N VAL A 166 -8.41 -1.08 -9.18
CA VAL A 166 -8.35 -2.06 -10.28
C VAL A 166 -7.40 -3.22 -9.98
N GLY A 167 -7.61 -4.36 -10.65
CA GLY A 167 -6.71 -5.51 -10.61
C GLY A 167 -7.43 -6.85 -10.81
N VAL A 168 -6.69 -7.95 -10.89
CA VAL A 168 -7.25 -9.29 -11.15
C VAL A 168 -7.91 -9.92 -9.92
N ASN A 169 -8.68 -10.99 -10.12
CA ASN A 169 -9.36 -11.71 -9.04
C ASN A 169 -8.37 -12.31 -8.03
N GLY A 170 -8.76 -12.37 -6.76
CA GLY A 170 -7.93 -12.95 -5.68
C GLY A 170 -6.81 -12.05 -5.13
N THR A 171 -6.53 -10.89 -5.72
CA THR A 171 -5.47 -9.95 -5.26
C THR A 171 -5.84 -9.14 -4.00
N GLY A 172 -7.04 -9.34 -3.45
CA GLY A 172 -7.48 -8.70 -2.21
C GLY A 172 -8.12 -7.31 -2.39
N LYS A 173 -8.59 -6.95 -3.58
CA LYS A 173 -9.21 -5.63 -3.88
C LYS A 173 -10.33 -5.25 -2.91
N THR A 174 -11.35 -6.08 -2.76
CA THR A 174 -12.50 -5.83 -1.87
C THR A 174 -12.05 -5.66 -0.42
N THR A 175 -11.11 -6.49 0.04
CA THR A 175 -10.50 -6.37 1.37
C THR A 175 -9.74 -5.05 1.54
N THR A 176 -9.01 -4.61 0.51
CA THR A 176 -8.28 -3.33 0.51
C THR A 176 -9.23 -2.14 0.51
N ILE A 177 -10.33 -2.20 -0.25
CA ILE A 177 -11.38 -1.18 -0.26
C ILE A 177 -11.98 -1.02 1.14
N GLY A 178 -12.38 -2.12 1.79
CA GLY A 178 -12.94 -2.06 3.15
C GLY A 178 -11.96 -1.52 4.20
N LYS A 179 -10.68 -1.94 4.14
CA LYS A 179 -9.62 -1.40 5.01
C LYS A 179 -9.40 0.10 4.79
N LEU A 180 -9.41 0.54 3.53
CA LEU A 180 -9.26 1.95 3.17
C LEU A 180 -10.45 2.77 3.65
N ALA A 181 -11.68 2.29 3.43
CA ALA A 181 -12.90 2.95 3.90
C ALA A 181 -12.92 3.12 5.42
N TYR A 182 -12.61 2.05 6.17
CA TYR A 182 -12.49 2.12 7.62
C TYR A 182 -11.43 3.13 8.08
N ARG A 183 -10.26 3.14 7.42
CA ARG A 183 -9.18 4.09 7.72
C ARG A 183 -9.61 5.53 7.46
N LEU A 184 -10.19 5.82 6.30
CA LEU A 184 -10.62 7.16 5.91
C LEU A 184 -11.74 7.68 6.82
N LYS A 185 -12.72 6.83 7.15
CA LYS A 185 -13.78 7.18 8.12
C LYS A 185 -13.18 7.53 9.49
N ARG A 186 -12.19 6.76 9.98
CA ARG A 186 -11.48 7.08 11.24
C ARG A 186 -10.67 8.37 11.17
N GLN A 187 -10.27 8.80 9.98
CA GLN A 187 -9.63 10.10 9.75
C GLN A 187 -10.67 11.23 9.62
N GLY A 188 -11.96 10.95 9.79
CA GLY A 188 -13.04 11.95 9.78
C GLY A 188 -13.54 12.31 8.38
N PHE A 189 -13.17 11.55 7.34
CA PHE A 189 -13.75 11.73 6.01
C PHE A 189 -15.16 11.12 5.93
N SER A 190 -16.07 11.78 5.22
CA SER A 190 -17.26 11.11 4.69
C SER A 190 -16.81 10.11 3.62
N VAL A 191 -17.36 8.91 3.63
CA VAL A 191 -16.96 7.84 2.73
C VAL A 191 -18.20 7.14 2.21
N LEU A 192 -18.29 7.01 0.89
CA LEU A 192 -19.30 6.18 0.21
C LEU A 192 -18.60 5.06 -0.55
N LEU A 193 -19.12 3.84 -0.47
CA LEU A 193 -18.68 2.71 -1.31
C LEU A 193 -19.61 2.52 -2.49
N CYS A 194 -19.06 2.23 -3.66
CA CYS A 194 -19.82 1.87 -4.85
C CYS A 194 -19.43 0.47 -5.31
N GLY A 195 -20.41 -0.45 -5.38
CA GLY A 195 -20.24 -1.80 -5.89
C GLY A 195 -20.36 -1.84 -7.40
N ALA A 196 -19.24 -1.74 -8.10
CA ALA A 196 -19.18 -1.86 -9.55
C ALA A 196 -18.33 -3.06 -10.02
N ASP A 197 -18.22 -4.11 -9.20
CA ASP A 197 -17.94 -5.48 -9.66
C ASP A 197 -19.26 -6.20 -9.92
N THR A 198 -19.84 -5.97 -11.09
CA THR A 198 -21.14 -6.55 -11.47
C THR A 198 -21.02 -7.95 -12.07
N PHE A 199 -19.81 -8.38 -12.44
CA PHE A 199 -19.58 -9.68 -13.07
C PHE A 199 -19.49 -10.81 -12.04
N ARG A 200 -18.90 -10.54 -10.86
CA ARG A 200 -18.74 -11.55 -9.82
C ARG A 200 -19.95 -11.53 -8.89
N ALA A 201 -20.78 -12.57 -8.99
CA ALA A 201 -22.02 -12.73 -8.22
C ALA A 201 -21.89 -12.40 -6.71
N ALA A 202 -20.80 -12.79 -6.06
CA ALA A 202 -20.59 -12.58 -4.61
C ALA A 202 -19.77 -11.34 -4.25
N ALA A 203 -19.35 -10.52 -5.22
CA ALA A 203 -18.49 -9.38 -4.94
C ALA A 203 -19.24 -8.23 -4.28
N THR A 204 -20.49 -7.99 -4.69
CA THR A 204 -21.40 -7.04 -4.07
C THR A 204 -21.65 -7.41 -2.60
N ASP A 205 -22.05 -8.65 -2.33
CA ASP A 205 -22.28 -9.15 -0.95
C ASP A 205 -21.02 -9.01 -0.08
N GLN A 206 -19.86 -9.33 -0.63
CA GLN A 206 -18.60 -9.18 0.09
C GLN A 206 -18.28 -7.71 0.41
N LEU A 207 -18.55 -6.80 -0.52
CA LEU A 207 -18.33 -5.38 -0.31
C LEU A 207 -19.31 -4.79 0.70
N GLU A 208 -20.56 -5.26 0.71
CA GLU A 208 -21.59 -4.86 1.68
C GLU A 208 -21.16 -5.20 3.12
N ILE A 209 -20.66 -6.42 3.35
CA ILE A 209 -20.09 -6.80 4.65
C ILE A 209 -18.93 -5.88 5.06
N TRP A 210 -18.10 -5.45 4.11
CA TRP A 210 -17.03 -4.49 4.39
C TRP A 210 -17.55 -3.07 4.66
N ALA A 211 -18.62 -2.66 3.99
CA ALA A 211 -19.30 -1.39 4.20
C ALA A 211 -19.87 -1.34 5.63
N GLU A 212 -20.58 -2.39 6.06
CA GLU A 212 -21.10 -2.54 7.42
C GLU A 212 -19.98 -2.51 8.47
N ARG A 213 -18.90 -3.27 8.26
CA ARG A 213 -17.73 -3.29 9.16
C ARG A 213 -17.03 -1.95 9.26
N ALA A 214 -16.96 -1.21 8.16
CA ALA A 214 -16.44 0.15 8.15
C ALA A 214 -17.47 1.17 8.68
N GLY A 215 -18.75 0.81 8.74
CA GLY A 215 -19.88 1.67 9.04
C GLY A 215 -20.05 2.79 8.01
N VAL A 216 -19.83 2.50 6.73
CA VAL A 216 -19.98 3.47 5.63
C VAL A 216 -21.15 3.06 4.74
N PRO A 217 -21.88 4.01 4.13
CA PRO A 217 -22.90 3.68 3.15
C PRO A 217 -22.29 2.98 1.93
N MET A 218 -23.09 2.13 1.29
CA MET A 218 -22.77 1.49 0.02
C MET A 218 -23.93 1.66 -0.97
N ILE A 219 -23.59 1.94 -2.23
CA ILE A 219 -24.49 1.87 -3.37
C ILE A 219 -24.06 0.70 -4.24
N GLY A 220 -25.00 -0.10 -4.72
CA GLY A 220 -24.74 -1.20 -5.64
C GLY A 220 -26.02 -1.62 -6.36
N GLN A 221 -25.87 -2.30 -7.49
CA GLN A 221 -27.01 -2.92 -8.16
C GLN A 221 -27.36 -4.25 -7.48
N GLN A 222 -28.65 -4.61 -7.47
CA GLN A 222 -29.09 -5.94 -7.05
C GLN A 222 -28.57 -7.00 -8.03
N PRO A 223 -28.37 -8.25 -7.57
CA PRO A 223 -27.95 -9.33 -8.46
C PRO A 223 -28.89 -9.48 -9.67
N GLY A 224 -28.36 -9.40 -10.89
CA GLY A 224 -29.11 -9.58 -12.15
C GLY A 224 -29.79 -8.32 -12.71
N ALA A 225 -29.18 -7.14 -12.56
CA ALA A 225 -29.69 -5.86 -13.07
C ALA A 225 -29.19 -5.49 -14.48
N ASP A 226 -28.66 -6.46 -15.22
CA ASP A 226 -28.28 -6.38 -16.63
C ASP A 226 -29.49 -6.32 -17.60
#